data_AF-A0A8T1GTP4-F1
#
_entry.id   AF-A0A8T1GTP4-F1
#
_cell.length_a   1.000
_cell.length_b   1.000
_cell.length_c   1.000
_cell.angle_alpha   90.00
_cell.angle_beta   90.00
_cell.angle_gamma   90.00
#
_symmetry.space_group_name_H-M   'P 1'
#
loop_
_entity.id
_entity.type
_entity.pdbx_description
1 polymer ?
#
loop_
_entity_poly.entity_id
_entity_poly.type
_entity_poly.pdbx_seq_one_letter_code
_entity_poly.pdbx_strand_id
1 'polypeptide(L)'
;MEMMAMGAVAFAGLGTTQENVQKTVELLCKIQTNAFHRYDSDLGQVGIFLEPTLAMANHSCIPNAMVQFIGRKAILRAETPIEVGDEIEISYTGLCPIVTSSLSLPRSHRSF
;
A
#
# COMPACT_ATOMS: atom_id res chain seq x y z
N MET A 1 -3.43 -20.35 0.64
CA MET A 1 -3.69 -19.85 2.00
C MET A 1 -3.93 -20.96 3.01
N GLU A 2 -4.55 -22.10 2.66
CA GLU A 2 -4.88 -23.17 3.63
C GLU A 2 -3.70 -23.69 4.45
N MET A 3 -2.55 -23.97 3.82
CA MET A 3 -1.35 -24.40 4.56
C MET A 3 -0.84 -23.35 5.55
N MET A 4 -0.86 -22.07 5.15
CA MET A 4 -0.52 -20.95 6.04
C MET A 4 -1.52 -20.83 7.19
N ALA A 5 -2.81 -21.02 6.91
CA ALA A 5 -3.86 -21.01 7.91
C ALA A 5 -3.71 -22.15 8.92
N MET A 6 -3.40 -23.37 8.47
CA MET A 6 -3.09 -24.50 9.36
C MET A 6 -1.89 -24.19 10.28
N GLY A 7 -0.83 -23.61 9.73
CA GLY A 7 0.32 -23.17 10.52
C GLY A 7 -0.05 -22.09 11.54
N ALA A 8 -0.83 -21.09 11.13
CA ALA A 8 -1.26 -19.99 11.99
C ALA A 8 -2.18 -20.46 13.14
N VAL A 9 -3.15 -21.34 12.88
CA VAL A 9 -4.04 -21.86 13.95
C VAL A 9 -3.30 -22.78 14.92
N ALA A 10 -2.34 -23.56 14.43
CA ALA A 10 -1.48 -24.38 15.29
C ALA A 10 -0.59 -23.51 16.18
N PHE A 11 0.03 -22.48 15.60
CA PHE A 11 0.85 -21.52 16.34
C PHE A 11 0.05 -20.73 17.39
N ALA A 12 -1.17 -20.32 17.06
CA ALA A 12 -2.05 -19.59 17.96
C ALA A 12 -2.71 -20.47 19.05
N GLY A 13 -2.47 -21.79 19.06
CA GLY A 13 -3.07 -22.71 20.02
C GLY A 13 -4.58 -22.92 19.85
N LEU A 14 -5.15 -22.56 18.70
CA LEU A 14 -6.59 -22.65 18.43
C LEU A 14 -7.03 -24.05 17.98
N GLY A 15 -6.08 -24.93 17.64
CA GLY A 15 -6.34 -26.24 17.07
C GLY A 15 -6.76 -26.19 15.60
N THR A 16 -6.42 -27.24 14.85
CA THR A 16 -6.62 -27.33 13.39
C THR A 16 -8.02 -27.82 13.01
N THR A 17 -9.06 -27.35 13.70
CA THR A 17 -10.44 -27.64 13.29
C THR A 17 -10.72 -27.00 11.94
N GLN A 18 -11.59 -27.61 11.13
CA GLN A 18 -11.93 -27.08 9.81
C GLN A 18 -12.47 -25.65 9.87
N GLU A 19 -13.30 -25.34 10.88
CA GLU A 19 -13.84 -24.00 11.12
C GLU A 19 -12.73 -22.96 11.37
N ASN A 20 -11.76 -23.27 12.23
CA ASN A 20 -10.67 -22.35 12.56
C ASN A 20 -9.76 -22.13 11.35
N VAL A 21 -9.47 -23.19 10.59
CA VAL A 21 -8.67 -23.09 9.37
C VAL A 21 -9.39 -22.21 8.34
N GLN A 22 -10.69 -22.42 8.10
CA GLN A 22 -11.47 -21.61 7.15
C GLN A 22 -11.50 -20.13 7.53
N LYS A 23 -11.83 -19.81 8.79
CA LYS A 23 -11.79 -18.41 9.29
C LYS A 23 -10.42 -17.78 9.12
N THR A 24 -9.36 -18.55 9.37
CA THR A 24 -7.99 -18.05 9.23
C THR A 24 -7.60 -17.85 7.77
N VAL A 25 -8.05 -18.72 6.86
CA VAL A 25 -7.91 -18.51 5.41
C VAL A 25 -8.55 -17.19 5.00
N GLU A 26 -9.78 -16.92 5.43
CA GLU A 26 -10.47 -15.66 5.11
C GLU A 26 -9.72 -14.43 5.61
N LEU A 27 -9.22 -14.49 6.85
CA LEU A 27 -8.42 -13.39 7.42
C LEU A 27 -7.11 -13.20 6.67
N LEU A 28 -6.39 -14.27 6.35
CA LEU A 28 -5.14 -14.20 5.60
C LEU A 28 -5.36 -13.66 4.19
N CYS A 29 -6.45 -14.05 3.51
CA CYS A 29 -6.84 -13.46 2.23
C CYS A 29 -7.02 -11.94 2.37
N LYS A 30 -7.79 -11.49 3.36
CA LYS A 30 -8.01 -10.05 3.60
C LYS A 30 -6.69 -9.32 3.87
N ILE A 31 -5.83 -9.86 4.72
CA ILE A 31 -4.55 -9.23 5.06
C ILE A 31 -3.64 -9.15 3.82
N GLN A 32 -3.47 -10.25 3.10
CA GLN A 32 -2.54 -10.32 1.96
C GLN A 32 -2.99 -9.48 0.78
N THR A 33 -4.30 -9.27 0.61
CA THR A 33 -4.84 -8.42 -0.46
C THR A 33 -4.85 -6.93 -0.10
N ASN A 34 -5.07 -6.57 1.17
CA ASN A 34 -5.36 -5.18 1.56
C ASN A 34 -4.23 -4.51 2.35
N ALA A 35 -3.17 -5.24 2.66
CA ALA A 35 -2.08 -4.66 3.44
C ALA A 35 -1.01 -3.99 2.56
N PHE A 36 -0.45 -2.92 3.10
CA PHE A 36 0.62 -2.14 2.49
C PHE A 36 1.96 -2.65 2.99
N HIS A 37 2.88 -2.88 2.06
CA HIS A 37 4.26 -3.18 2.38
C HIS A 37 5.01 -1.88 2.64
N ARG A 38 5.45 -1.69 3.88
CA ARG A 38 6.26 -0.52 4.29
C ARG A 38 7.71 -0.96 4.45
N TYR A 39 8.63 -0.30 3.77
CA TYR A 39 10.04 -0.40 4.10
C TYR A 39 10.39 0.65 5.15
N ASP A 40 10.98 0.22 6.27
CA ASP A 40 11.58 1.10 7.25
C ASP A 40 13.10 1.13 7.03
N SER A 41 13.61 2.24 6.52
CA SER A 41 15.04 2.41 6.21
C SER A 41 15.92 2.37 7.45
N ASP A 42 15.39 2.78 8.60
CA ASP A 42 16.16 2.90 9.83
C ASP A 42 16.31 1.52 10.50
N LEU A 43 15.30 0.66 10.36
CA LEU A 43 15.29 -0.69 10.89
C LEU A 43 15.70 -1.77 9.88
N GLY A 44 15.89 -1.41 8.61
CA GLY A 44 16.19 -2.34 7.53
C GLY A 44 15.13 -3.43 7.32
N GLN A 45 13.90 -3.19 7.79
CA GLN A 45 12.83 -4.20 7.85
C GLN A 45 11.64 -3.80 6.98
N VAL A 46 11.05 -4.82 6.35
CA VAL A 46 9.75 -4.69 5.68
C VAL A 46 8.66 -5.02 6.70
N GLY A 47 7.82 -4.02 7.00
CA GLY A 47 6.63 -4.17 7.81
C GLY A 47 5.36 -4.26 6.97
N ILE A 48 4.30 -4.75 7.61
CA ILE A 48 2.94 -4.76 7.06
C ILE A 48 2.16 -3.64 7.75
N PHE A 49 1.50 -2.79 6.96
CA PHE A 49 0.57 -1.78 7.44
C PHE A 49 -0.83 -2.10 6.94
N LEU A 50 -1.79 -2.22 7.85
CA LEU A 50 -3.18 -2.54 7.51
C LEU A 50 -4.08 -1.40 8.02
N GLU A 51 -4.68 -0.68 7.09
CA GLU A 51 -5.70 0.34 7.38
C GLU A 51 -6.84 0.17 6.38
N PRO A 52 -8.02 -0.30 6.83
CA PRO A 52 -9.12 -0.66 5.92
C PRO A 52 -9.62 0.48 5.05
N THR A 53 -9.58 1.73 5.52
CA THR A 53 -10.08 2.89 4.77
C THR A 53 -9.17 3.19 3.59
N LEU A 54 -7.85 3.22 3.82
CA LEU A 54 -6.83 3.44 2.82
C LEU A 54 -6.78 2.29 1.81
N ALA A 55 -7.03 1.07 2.25
CA ALA A 55 -7.11 -0.11 1.38
C ALA A 55 -8.31 -0.08 0.40
N MET A 56 -9.26 0.86 0.56
CA MET A 56 -10.32 1.07 -0.42
C MET A 56 -9.83 1.76 -1.69
N ALA A 57 -8.67 2.41 -1.68
CA ALA A 57 -8.12 3.07 -2.86
C ALA A 57 -7.73 2.01 -3.89
N ASN A 58 -8.31 2.08 -5.10
CA ASN A 58 -8.07 1.12 -6.15
C ASN A 58 -6.72 1.33 -6.86
N HIS A 59 -6.33 0.35 -7.68
CA HIS A 59 -5.10 0.40 -8.44
C HIS A 59 -5.26 1.15 -9.76
N SER A 60 -4.31 2.05 -10.05
CA SER A 60 -4.03 2.53 -11.40
C SER A 60 -2.54 2.46 -11.71
N CYS A 61 -2.20 2.15 -12.97
CA CYS A 61 -0.84 2.27 -13.50
C CYS A 61 -0.40 3.73 -13.66
N ILE A 62 -1.35 4.68 -13.68
CA ILE A 62 -1.12 6.12 -13.74
C ILE A 62 -1.93 6.75 -12.59
N PRO A 63 -1.47 6.58 -11.34
CA PRO A 63 -2.24 6.98 -10.17
C PRO A 63 -2.37 8.50 -10.07
N ASN A 64 -3.42 8.96 -9.39
CA ASN A 64 -3.62 10.37 -9.05
C ASN A 64 -3.26 10.67 -7.59
N ALA A 65 -2.98 9.65 -6.79
CA ALA A 65 -2.52 9.77 -5.41
C ALA A 65 -1.41 8.76 -5.06
N MET A 66 -0.63 9.09 -4.04
CA MET A 66 0.40 8.22 -3.48
C MET A 66 0.26 8.06 -1.97
N VAL A 67 0.72 6.92 -1.45
CA VAL A 67 0.82 6.66 -0.02
C VAL A 67 2.26 6.87 0.45
N GLN A 68 2.45 7.75 1.43
CA GLN A 68 3.72 7.96 2.10
C GLN A 68 3.64 7.50 3.56
N PHE A 69 4.70 6.85 4.04
CA PHE A 69 4.80 6.44 5.45
C PHE A 69 5.75 7.36 6.21
N ILE A 70 5.27 7.98 7.29
CA ILE A 70 6.09 8.74 8.24
C ILE A 70 5.97 8.07 9.62
N GLY A 71 7.01 7.34 10.01
CA GLY A 71 6.98 6.46 11.17
C GLY A 71 5.81 5.47 11.07
N ARG A 72 4.89 5.51 12.05
CA ARG A 72 3.68 4.65 12.10
C ARG A 72 2.44 5.25 11.42
N LYS A 73 2.58 6.35 10.67
CA LYS A 73 1.47 7.01 9.99
C LYS A 73 1.56 6.80 8.49
N ALA A 74 0.42 6.47 7.87
CA ALA A 74 0.23 6.54 6.42
C ALA A 74 -0.39 7.90 6.07
N ILE A 75 0.10 8.50 4.99
CA ILE A 75 -0.37 9.78 4.45
C ILE A 75 -0.73 9.53 2.99
N LEU A 76 -2.00 9.69 2.65
CA LEU A 76 -2.48 9.68 1.27
C LEU A 76 -2.40 11.11 0.73
N ARG A 77 -1.65 11.29 -0.36
CA ARG A 77 -1.41 12.60 -0.97
C ARG A 77 -1.74 12.57 -2.46
N ALA A 78 -2.50 13.55 -2.92
CA ALA A 78 -2.74 13.75 -4.35
C ALA A 78 -1.42 14.12 -5.06
N GLU A 79 -1.14 13.44 -6.17
CA GLU A 79 -0.03 13.73 -7.09
C GLU A 79 -0.46 14.65 -8.26
N THR A 80 -1.75 14.61 -8.60
CA THR A 80 -2.39 15.45 -9.62
C THR A 80 -3.66 16.10 -9.05
N PRO A 81 -4.23 17.13 -9.69
CA PRO A 81 -5.56 17.62 -9.35
C PRO A 81 -6.60 16.50 -9.45
N ILE A 82 -7.48 16.41 -8.45
CA ILE A 82 -8.58 15.44 -8.36
C ILE A 82 -9.88 16.23 -8.26
N GLU A 83 -10.78 16.06 -9.22
CA GLU A 83 -12.04 16.79 -9.27
C GLU A 83 -13.14 16.07 -8.47
N VAL A 84 -14.25 16.76 -8.22
CA VAL A 84 -15.39 16.17 -7.50
C VAL A 84 -15.98 15.04 -8.33
N GLY A 85 -16.00 13.83 -7.74
CA GLY A 85 -16.52 12.63 -8.39
C GLY A 85 -15.43 11.73 -8.98
N ASP A 86 -14.18 12.18 -9.02
CA ASP A 86 -13.07 11.34 -9.45
C ASP A 86 -12.74 10.29 -8.38
N GLU A 87 -12.37 9.10 -8.85
CA GLU A 87 -11.89 8.03 -7.99
C GLU A 87 -10.45 8.30 -7.56
N ILE A 88 -10.13 8.02 -6.30
CA ILE A 88 -8.75 8.11 -5.79
C ILE A 88 -8.06 6.77 -6.03
N GLU A 89 -7.03 6.79 -6.85
CA GLU A 89 -6.30 5.60 -7.28
C GLU A 89 -4.81 5.71 -6.92
N ILE A 90 -4.24 4.59 -6.48
CA ILE A 90 -2.84 4.46 -6.10
C ILE A 90 -2.14 3.37 -6.92
N SER A 91 -0.81 3.34 -6.93
CA SER A 91 -0.09 2.19 -7.48
C SER A 91 0.08 1.10 -6.42
N TYR A 92 -0.43 -0.11 -6.67
CA TYR A 92 -0.18 -1.27 -5.79
C TYR A 92 1.19 -1.89 -6.02
N THR A 93 1.75 -1.67 -7.21
CA THR A 93 3.07 -2.15 -7.61
C THR A 93 4.09 -1.02 -7.51
N GLY A 94 5.36 -1.38 -7.26
CA GLY A 94 6.43 -0.39 -7.17
C GLY A 94 6.56 0.44 -8.45
N LEU A 95 6.75 1.76 -8.25
CA LEU A 95 6.94 2.83 -9.23
C LEU A 95 6.60 2.49 -10.69
N CYS A 96 5.42 2.92 -11.14
CA CYS A 96 5.32 3.40 -12.52
C CYS A 96 6.24 4.63 -12.61
N PRO A 97 7.27 4.66 -13.49
CA PRO A 97 8.13 5.81 -13.60
C PRO A 97 7.26 7.00 -13.97
N ILE A 98 7.27 8.02 -13.12
CA ILE A 98 6.70 9.33 -13.43
C ILE A 98 7.29 9.68 -14.81
N VAL A 99 6.45 9.75 -15.84
CA VAL A 99 6.82 10.48 -17.04
C VAL A 99 6.90 11.92 -16.56
N THR A 100 8.08 12.32 -16.10
CA THR A 100 8.41 13.73 -15.94
C THR A 100 8.30 14.28 -17.34
N SER A 101 7.12 14.79 -17.72
CA SER A 101 7.07 15.77 -18.78
C SER A 101 8.05 16.86 -18.33
N SER A 102 9.10 17.02 -19.12
CA SER A 102 10.19 17.93 -18.87
C SER A 102 9.63 19.35 -18.86
N LEU A 103 9.18 19.82 -17.70
CA LEU A 103 9.03 21.24 -17.43
C LEU A 103 10.43 21.78 -17.17
N SER A 104 11.10 22.12 -18.26
CA SER A 104 12.28 22.98 -18.26
C SER A 104 11.90 24.30 -17.60
N LEU A 105 12.31 24.48 -16.35
CA LEU A 105 12.35 25.79 -15.71
C LEU A 105 13.23 26.71 -16.59
N PRO A 106 12.74 27.87 -17.05
CA PRO A 106 13.59 28.81 -17.77
C PRO A 106 14.67 29.33 -16.82
N ARG A 107 15.93 29.03 -17.13
CA ARG A 107 17.08 29.63 -16.46
C ARG A 107 17.01 31.14 -16.61
N SER A 108 16.68 31.87 -15.54
CA SER A 108 16.87 33.31 -15.51
C SER A 108 18.37 33.59 -15.50
N HIS A 109 18.89 34.10 -16.61
CA HIS A 109 20.19 34.76 -16.66
C HIS A 109 20.15 35.94 -15.67
N ARG A 110 20.88 35.84 -14.56
CA ARG A 110 21.36 37.02 -13.84
C ARG A 110 22.84 37.16 -14.18
N SER A 111 23.11 38.13 -15.04
CA SER A 111 24.44 38.72 -15.19
C SER A 111 24.72 39.58 -13.96
N PHE A 112 25.82 39.32 -13.29
CA PHE A 112 26.61 40.32 -12.58
C PHE A 112 28.05 40.20 -13.07
#